data_AF-A0A2V8VBS2-F1
#
_entry.id   AF-A0A2V8VBS2-F1
#
_cell.length_a   1.000
_cell.length_b   1.000
_cell.length_c   1.000
_cell.angle_alpha   90.00
_cell.angle_beta   90.00
_cell.angle_gamma   90.00
#
_symmetry.space_group_name_H-M   'P 1'
#
loop_
_entity.id
_entity.type
_entity.pdbx_description
1 polymer ?
#
loop_
_entity_poly.entity_id
_entity_poly.type
_entity_poly.pdbx_seq_one_letter_code
_entity_poly.pdbx_strand_id
1 'polypeptide(L)'
;MRTPLTLVMLSVVIVVTTSSVGPAEPSRRLPDLLLKVAVRQKQGSRIDQGIHLFELFCTGGRCALQVLSLNQCFATSDGKSSFHPKIERFSTQEGNLKVTDTGSAVDVEEINVDVGGRSTTRLRMGYAKYAGQPLYVTSFSGAYVKQSDLLKKVISIEYIPLQGAFTSVDL
;
A
#
# COMPACT_ATOMS: atom_id res chain seq x y z
N MET A 1 -5.22 66.84 46.49
CA MET A 1 -4.29 65.74 46.14
C MET A 1 -4.61 65.27 44.74
N ARG A 2 -3.68 65.44 43.79
CA ARG A 2 -3.82 65.03 42.38
C ARG A 2 -2.80 63.94 42.10
N THR A 3 -3.25 62.74 41.77
CA THR A 3 -2.40 61.60 41.38
C THR A 3 -2.12 61.65 39.87
N PRO A 4 -0.88 61.38 39.43
CA PRO A 4 -0.52 61.43 38.02
C PRO A 4 -0.90 60.13 37.29
N LEU A 5 -1.40 60.31 36.08
CA LEU A 5 -1.80 59.30 35.12
C LEU A 5 -0.55 58.70 34.45
N THR A 6 -0.26 57.42 34.69
CA THR A 6 0.89 56.72 34.09
C THR A 6 0.50 56.14 32.73
N LEU A 7 1.12 56.64 31.66
CA LEU A 7 0.92 56.21 30.28
C LEU A 7 1.77 54.95 30.01
N VAL A 8 1.15 53.78 29.84
CA VAL A 8 1.84 52.54 29.49
C VAL A 8 1.94 52.44 27.97
N MET A 9 3.13 52.69 27.43
CA MET A 9 3.49 52.45 26.03
C MET A 9 3.61 50.93 25.79
N LEU A 10 2.64 50.36 25.07
CA LEU A 10 2.64 48.95 24.67
C LEU A 10 3.37 48.80 23.32
N SER A 11 4.61 48.32 23.34
CA SER A 11 5.39 48.04 22.13
C SER A 11 4.95 46.70 21.52
N VAL A 12 4.26 46.74 20.37
CA VAL A 12 3.91 45.55 19.59
C VAL A 12 5.15 45.10 18.80
N VAL A 13 5.75 43.97 19.22
CA VAL A 13 6.84 43.31 18.49
C VAL A 13 6.24 42.35 17.46
N ILE A 14 6.30 42.72 16.18
CA ILE A 14 5.88 41.86 15.06
C ILE A 14 7.04 40.90 14.75
N VAL A 15 6.91 39.64 15.18
CA VAL A 15 7.85 38.57 14.84
C VAL A 15 7.50 38.06 13.43
N VAL A 16 8.21 38.56 12.43
CA VAL A 16 8.16 38.02 11.06
C VAL A 16 8.90 36.69 11.05
N THR A 17 8.16 35.59 11.20
CA THR A 17 8.71 34.25 11.04
C THR A 17 8.89 33.95 9.55
N THR A 18 10.12 34.10 9.06
CA THR A 18 10.50 33.65 7.72
C THR A 18 10.52 32.12 7.72
N SER A 19 9.42 31.50 7.30
CA SER A 19 9.36 30.06 7.07
C SER A 19 10.32 29.71 5.93
N SER A 20 11.50 29.18 6.27
CA SER A 20 12.42 28.61 5.29
C SER A 20 11.78 27.37 4.69
N VAL A 21 11.23 27.53 3.48
CA VAL A 21 10.84 26.40 2.65
C VAL A 21 12.13 25.69 2.25
N GLY A 22 12.46 24.62 2.94
CA GLY A 22 13.61 23.78 2.60
C GLY A 22 13.48 23.27 1.17
N PRO A 23 14.60 23.07 0.45
CA PRO A 23 14.57 22.53 -0.90
C PRO A 23 13.86 21.17 -0.88
N ALA A 24 12.81 21.04 -1.69
CA ALA A 24 12.12 19.77 -1.89
C ALA A 24 13.14 18.75 -2.42
N GLU A 25 13.34 17.65 -1.70
CA GLU A 25 14.23 16.60 -2.17
C GLU A 25 13.77 16.12 -3.56
N PRO A 26 14.71 15.92 -4.50
CA PRO A 26 14.36 15.45 -5.84
C PRO A 26 13.59 14.15 -5.70
N SER A 27 12.35 14.12 -6.20
CA SER A 27 11.51 12.92 -6.18
C SER A 27 12.29 11.76 -6.80
N ARG A 28 12.76 10.83 -5.97
CA ARG A 28 13.45 9.64 -6.42
C ARG A 28 12.53 8.92 -7.41
N ARG A 29 12.96 8.85 -8.67
CA ARG A 29 12.16 8.20 -9.71
C ARG A 29 12.01 6.73 -9.33
N LEU A 30 10.78 6.21 -9.40
CA LEU A 30 10.53 4.79 -9.21
C LEU A 30 11.34 4.00 -10.25
N PRO A 31 12.15 3.01 -9.83
CA PRO A 31 12.88 2.18 -10.77
C PRO A 31 11.91 1.28 -11.55
N ASP A 32 12.35 0.83 -12.72
CA ASP A 32 11.65 -0.21 -13.45
C ASP A 32 11.81 -1.54 -12.69
N LEU A 33 10.70 -2.18 -12.33
CA LEU A 33 10.70 -3.40 -11.52
C LEU A 33 9.50 -4.30 -11.81
N LEU A 34 9.70 -5.58 -11.56
CA LEU A 34 8.67 -6.60 -11.54
C LEU A 34 8.85 -7.45 -10.28
N LEU A 35 7.94 -7.30 -9.33
CA LEU A 35 7.99 -8.00 -8.04
C LEU A 35 6.76 -8.90 -7.92
N LYS A 36 6.99 -10.16 -7.53
CA LYS A 36 5.92 -11.16 -7.38
C LYS A 36 5.99 -11.82 -6.00
N VAL A 37 4.86 -11.85 -5.31
CA VAL A 37 4.74 -12.47 -3.99
C VAL A 37 3.46 -13.27 -3.90
N ALA A 38 3.57 -14.56 -3.58
CA ALA A 38 2.43 -15.39 -3.22
C ALA A 38 2.20 -15.36 -1.70
N VAL A 39 0.96 -15.15 -1.27
CA VAL A 39 0.58 -15.05 0.14
C VAL A 39 -0.68 -15.83 0.46
N ARG A 40 -0.92 -16.06 1.74
CA ARG A 40 -2.23 -16.41 2.31
C ARG A 40 -2.79 -15.25 3.11
N GLN A 41 -4.10 -15.20 3.24
CA GLN A 41 -4.78 -14.24 4.10
C GLN A 41 -4.94 -14.80 5.51
N LYS A 42 -4.68 -14.00 6.53
CA LYS A 42 -4.94 -14.33 7.93
C LYS A 42 -5.89 -13.30 8.53
N GLN A 43 -6.97 -13.79 9.13
CA GLN A 43 -7.95 -12.98 9.83
C GLN A 43 -8.03 -13.45 11.28
N GLY A 44 -7.60 -12.60 12.21
CA GLY A 44 -7.44 -13.01 13.61
C GLY A 44 -6.44 -14.17 13.74
N SER A 45 -6.87 -15.29 14.29
CA SER A 45 -6.05 -16.51 14.42
C SER A 45 -6.18 -17.48 13.24
N ARG A 46 -7.08 -17.22 12.29
CA ARG A 46 -7.36 -18.14 11.17
C ARG A 46 -6.60 -17.74 9.91
N ILE A 47 -5.91 -18.69 9.31
CA ILE A 47 -5.28 -18.55 7.99
C ILE A 47 -6.19 -19.20 6.95
N ASP A 48 -6.52 -18.45 5.91
CA ASP A 48 -7.29 -18.92 4.77
C ASP A 48 -6.44 -19.82 3.85
N GLN A 49 -7.10 -20.76 3.17
CA GLN A 49 -6.42 -21.69 2.24
C GLN A 49 -6.23 -21.09 0.84
N GLY A 50 -6.93 -19.99 0.54
CA GLY A 50 -6.76 -19.23 -0.68
C GLY A 50 -5.34 -18.68 -0.82
N ILE A 51 -4.85 -18.71 -2.05
CA ILE A 51 -3.53 -18.19 -2.41
C ILE A 51 -3.74 -16.90 -3.19
N HIS A 52 -3.05 -15.85 -2.82
CA HIS A 52 -3.09 -14.57 -3.52
C HIS A 52 -1.70 -14.27 -4.08
N LEU A 53 -1.61 -14.12 -5.39
CA LEU A 53 -0.40 -13.70 -6.07
C LEU A 53 -0.49 -12.19 -6.32
N PHE A 54 0.34 -11.44 -5.62
CA PHE A 54 0.58 -10.03 -5.87
C PHE A 54 1.69 -9.89 -6.92
N GLU A 55 1.41 -9.14 -7.98
CA GLU A 55 2.37 -8.78 -9.03
C GLU A 55 2.40 -7.27 -9.16
N LEU A 56 3.50 -6.65 -8.75
CA LEU A 56 3.77 -5.23 -8.93
C LEU A 56 4.70 -5.06 -10.13
N PHE A 57 4.23 -4.32 -11.13
CA PHE A 57 5.00 -3.94 -12.30
C PHE A 57 5.14 -2.42 -12.35
N CYS A 58 6.36 -1.92 -12.47
CA CYS A 58 6.64 -0.50 -12.65
C CYS A 58 7.52 -0.30 -13.89
N THR A 59 7.14 0.67 -14.73
CA THR A 59 7.92 1.09 -15.89
C THR A 59 7.74 2.59 -16.14
N GLY A 60 8.84 3.32 -16.36
CA GLY A 60 8.80 4.74 -16.71
C GLY A 60 8.10 5.60 -15.65
N GLY A 61 8.24 5.23 -14.37
CA GLY A 61 7.62 5.94 -13.24
C GLY A 61 6.13 5.68 -13.03
N ARG A 62 5.51 4.77 -13.80
CA ARG A 62 4.13 4.32 -13.62
C ARG A 62 4.13 2.90 -13.10
N CYS A 63 3.16 2.56 -12.25
CA CYS A 63 3.04 1.21 -11.69
C CYS A 63 1.63 0.65 -11.84
N ALA A 64 1.55 -0.67 -11.97
CA ALA A 64 0.34 -1.46 -11.91
C ALA A 64 0.52 -2.59 -10.88
N LEU A 65 -0.51 -2.82 -10.08
CA LEU A 65 -0.61 -3.94 -9.15
C LEU A 65 -1.71 -4.88 -9.64
N GLN A 66 -1.36 -6.13 -9.88
CA GLN A 66 -2.31 -7.19 -10.17
C GLN A 66 -2.38 -8.15 -8.97
N VAL A 67 -3.60 -8.57 -8.62
CA VAL A 67 -3.85 -9.57 -7.59
C VAL A 67 -4.62 -10.72 -8.21
N LEU A 68 -3.99 -11.89 -8.28
CA LEU A 68 -4.64 -13.13 -8.71
C LEU A 68 -4.94 -13.98 -7.47
N SER A 69 -6.22 -14.23 -7.21
CA SER A 69 -6.66 -15.09 -6.11
C SER A 69 -7.05 -16.47 -6.63
N LEU A 70 -6.45 -17.51 -6.03
CA LEU A 70 -6.59 -18.93 -6.37
C LEU A 70 -7.11 -19.72 -5.17
N ASN A 71 -7.56 -20.95 -5.42
CA ASN A 71 -8.16 -21.87 -4.45
C ASN A 71 -9.33 -21.28 -3.65
N GLN A 72 -10.09 -20.37 -4.26
CA GLN A 72 -11.35 -19.87 -3.72
C GLN A 72 -12.49 -20.71 -4.30
N CYS A 73 -13.05 -21.61 -3.49
CA CYS A 73 -14.23 -22.37 -3.86
C CYS A 73 -15.48 -21.56 -3.50
N PHE A 74 -16.35 -21.32 -4.48
CA PHE A 74 -17.64 -20.68 -4.25
C PHE A 74 -18.76 -21.68 -4.52
N ALA A 75 -19.86 -21.55 -3.79
CA ALA A 75 -21.08 -22.27 -4.09
C ALA A 75 -21.70 -21.69 -5.38
N THR A 76 -21.96 -22.53 -6.37
CA THR A 76 -22.70 -22.18 -7.58
C THR A 76 -24.20 -22.26 -7.35
N SER A 77 -24.99 -21.72 -8.28
CA SER A 77 -26.45 -21.72 -8.22
C SER A 77 -27.07 -23.14 -8.22
N ASP A 78 -26.33 -24.15 -8.69
CA ASP A 78 -26.71 -25.57 -8.63
C ASP A 78 -26.18 -26.30 -7.38
N GLY A 79 -25.64 -25.56 -6.40
CA GLY A 79 -25.15 -26.09 -5.13
C GLY A 79 -23.80 -26.81 -5.21
N LYS A 80 -23.16 -26.85 -6.39
CA LYS A 80 -21.82 -27.42 -6.57
C LYS A 80 -20.75 -26.42 -6.14
N SER A 81 -19.57 -26.93 -5.83
CA SER A 81 -18.40 -26.07 -5.63
C SER A 81 -17.70 -25.88 -6.98
N SER A 82 -17.46 -24.63 -7.37
CA SER A 82 -16.66 -24.30 -8.54
C SER A 82 -15.44 -23.47 -8.16
N PHE A 83 -14.40 -23.60 -8.97
CA PHE A 83 -13.21 -22.79 -8.88
C PHE A 83 -13.34 -21.59 -9.82
N HIS A 84 -13.28 -20.38 -9.26
CA HIS A 84 -13.28 -19.14 -10.02
C HIS A 84 -12.02 -18.33 -9.68
N PRO A 85 -11.03 -18.21 -10.60
CA PRO A 85 -9.92 -17.31 -10.38
C PRO A 85 -10.43 -15.88 -10.37
N LYS A 86 -10.07 -15.11 -9.34
CA LYS A 86 -10.39 -13.68 -9.24
C LYS A 86 -9.15 -12.87 -9.59
N ILE A 87 -9.27 -11.96 -10.55
CA ILE A 87 -8.19 -11.05 -10.95
C ILE A 87 -8.62 -9.62 -10.65
N GLU A 88 -7.82 -8.92 -9.86
CA GLU A 88 -7.98 -7.50 -9.54
C GLU A 88 -6.78 -6.72 -10.06
N ARG A 89 -7.01 -5.50 -10.56
CA ARG A 89 -5.98 -4.64 -11.15
C ARG A 89 -6.13 -3.23 -10.63
N PHE A 90 -5.00 -2.62 -10.31
CA PHE A 90 -4.89 -1.27 -9.80
C PHE A 90 -3.71 -0.59 -10.50
N SER A 91 -3.77 0.73 -10.71
CA SER A 91 -2.70 1.45 -11.37
C SER A 91 -2.54 2.87 -10.85
N THR A 92 -1.30 3.37 -10.88
CA THR A 92 -1.02 4.77 -10.53
C THR A 92 -1.67 5.74 -11.51
N GLN A 93 -1.98 5.26 -12.73
CA GLN A 93 -2.63 6.04 -13.77
C GLN A 93 -4.14 6.22 -13.50
N GLU A 94 -4.80 5.19 -12.95
CA GLU A 94 -6.21 5.25 -12.52
C GLU A 94 -6.40 5.95 -11.17
N GLY A 95 -5.31 6.19 -10.43
CA GLY A 95 -5.32 6.92 -9.16
C GLY A 95 -5.75 6.09 -7.94
N ASN A 96 -6.01 4.79 -8.12
CA ASN A 96 -6.33 3.84 -7.04
C ASN A 96 -5.09 3.18 -6.42
N LEU A 97 -3.89 3.48 -6.95
CA LEU A 97 -2.61 2.94 -6.49
C LEU A 97 -1.59 4.06 -6.25
N LYS A 98 -0.89 3.98 -5.13
CA LYS A 98 0.28 4.79 -4.81
C LYS A 98 1.47 3.87 -4.56
N VAL A 99 2.60 4.17 -5.17
CA VAL A 99 3.87 3.43 -4.98
C VAL A 99 4.96 4.41 -4.61
N THR A 100 5.72 4.10 -3.55
CA THR A 100 6.82 4.93 -3.05
C THR A 100 8.09 4.08 -2.96
N ASP A 101 9.17 4.50 -3.63
CA ASP A 101 10.48 3.85 -3.51
C ASP A 101 11.19 4.35 -2.25
N THR A 102 11.63 3.42 -1.42
CA THR A 102 12.41 3.68 -0.21
C THR A 102 13.88 3.29 -0.37
N GLY A 103 14.28 2.86 -1.57
CA GLY A 103 15.64 2.52 -1.97
C GLY A 103 15.96 1.03 -1.93
N SER A 104 15.55 0.32 -0.88
CA SER A 104 15.68 -1.15 -0.77
C SER A 104 14.33 -1.87 -0.73
N ALA A 105 13.24 -1.11 -0.77
CA ALA A 105 11.88 -1.61 -0.78
C ALA A 105 10.94 -0.62 -1.46
N VAL A 106 9.81 -1.12 -1.93
CA VAL A 106 8.67 -0.29 -2.35
C VAL A 106 7.53 -0.41 -1.35
N ASP A 107 6.95 0.73 -0.99
CA ASP A 107 5.70 0.82 -0.26
C ASP A 107 4.56 1.04 -1.25
N VAL A 108 3.56 0.18 -1.19
CA VAL A 108 2.39 0.18 -2.07
C VAL A 108 1.16 0.43 -1.21
N GLU A 109 0.38 1.44 -1.56
CA GLU A 109 -0.92 1.73 -0.95
C GLU A 109 -1.99 1.73 -2.04
N GLU A 110 -2.97 0.86 -1.90
CA GLU A 110 -4.17 0.81 -2.74
C GLU A 110 -5.37 1.23 -1.89
N ILE A 111 -6.23 2.06 -2.48
CA ILE A 111 -7.46 2.54 -1.83
C ILE A 111 -8.62 2.29 -2.77
N ASN A 112 -9.65 1.63 -2.25
CA ASN A 112 -10.89 1.38 -2.95
C ASN A 112 -12.08 1.82 -2.08
N VAL A 113 -13.10 2.34 -2.74
CA VAL A 113 -14.37 2.75 -2.12
C VAL A 113 -15.48 2.10 -2.94
N ASP A 114 -16.24 1.22 -2.30
CA ASP A 114 -17.39 0.54 -2.88
C ASP A 114 -18.65 0.77 -2.04
N VAL A 115 -19.78 0.25 -2.50
CA VAL A 115 -21.06 0.31 -1.76
C VAL A 115 -21.01 -0.33 -0.37
N GLY A 116 -20.02 -1.19 -0.14
CA GLY A 116 -19.77 -1.86 1.14
C GLY A 116 -18.80 -1.11 2.05
N GLY A 117 -18.28 0.06 1.63
CA GLY A 117 -17.43 0.94 2.42
C GLY A 117 -16.04 1.16 1.79
N ARG A 118 -15.10 1.64 2.60
CA ARG A 118 -13.72 1.94 2.19
C ARG A 118 -12.78 0.81 2.57
N SER A 119 -11.93 0.40 1.64
CA SER A 119 -10.81 -0.49 1.90
C SER A 119 -9.47 0.14 1.55
N THR A 120 -8.45 -0.26 2.30
CA THR A 120 -7.05 0.09 2.04
C THR A 120 -6.20 -1.16 2.12
N THR A 121 -5.43 -1.40 1.06
CA THR A 121 -4.35 -2.40 1.06
C THR A 121 -3.02 -1.69 1.20
N ARG A 122 -2.16 -2.17 2.10
CA ARG A 122 -0.77 -1.70 2.24
C ARG A 122 0.18 -2.86 2.12
N LEU A 123 1.15 -2.74 1.23
CA LEU A 123 2.20 -3.73 1.01
C LEU A 123 3.56 -3.05 1.13
N ARG A 124 4.53 -3.76 1.69
CA ARG A 124 5.95 -3.39 1.63
C ARG A 124 6.70 -4.57 1.04
N MET A 125 7.32 -4.34 -0.13
CA MET A 125 8.10 -5.37 -0.83
C MET A 125 9.57 -4.93 -0.85
N GLY A 126 10.40 -5.56 -0.02
CA GLY A 126 11.84 -5.42 -0.10
C GLY A 126 12.38 -6.18 -1.30
N TYR A 127 13.35 -5.60 -1.99
CA TYR A 127 13.94 -6.20 -3.18
C TYR A 127 15.43 -5.96 -3.22
N ALA A 128 16.14 -6.82 -3.95
CA ALA A 128 17.55 -6.64 -4.24
C ALA A 128 17.87 -7.22 -5.61
N LYS A 129 18.98 -6.75 -6.16
CA LYS A 129 19.54 -7.20 -7.42
C LYS A 129 20.99 -7.60 -7.18
N TYR A 130 21.32 -8.85 -7.42
CA TYR A 130 22.71 -9.30 -7.43
C TYR A 130 23.29 -9.23 -8.84
N ALA A 131 24.59 -9.05 -8.96
CA ALA A 131 25.26 -9.00 -10.24
C ALA A 131 24.99 -10.28 -11.05
N GLY A 132 24.49 -10.13 -12.27
CA GLY A 132 24.13 -11.25 -13.13
C GLY A 132 22.88 -12.02 -12.72
N GLN A 133 22.07 -11.50 -11.79
CA GLN A 133 20.80 -12.11 -11.40
C GLN A 133 19.60 -11.18 -11.63
N PRO A 134 18.40 -11.76 -11.88
CA PRO A 134 17.14 -11.02 -11.85
C PRO A 134 16.91 -10.31 -10.52
N LEU A 135 16.04 -9.31 -10.56
CA LEU A 135 15.48 -8.70 -9.36
C LEU A 135 14.68 -9.77 -8.60
N TYR A 136 14.84 -9.85 -7.27
CA TYR A 136 14.09 -10.77 -6.44
C TYR A 136 13.62 -10.11 -5.14
N VAL A 137 12.51 -10.60 -4.61
CA VAL A 137 11.91 -10.11 -3.36
C VAL A 137 12.69 -10.68 -2.18
N THR A 138 13.19 -9.80 -1.30
CA THR A 138 13.96 -10.16 -0.10
C THR A 138 13.12 -10.16 1.17
N SER A 139 12.04 -9.38 1.19
CA SER A 139 11.14 -9.30 2.33
C SER A 139 9.75 -8.85 1.86
N PHE A 140 8.74 -9.24 2.63
CA PHE A 140 7.37 -8.86 2.36
C PHE A 140 6.62 -8.66 3.68
N SER A 141 5.86 -7.57 3.76
CA SER A 141 4.77 -7.43 4.71
C SER A 141 3.57 -6.81 4.01
N GLY A 142 2.37 -7.16 4.45
CA GLY A 142 1.18 -6.57 3.88
C GLY A 142 -0.05 -6.78 4.74
N ALA A 143 -0.98 -5.84 4.64
CA ALA A 143 -2.27 -5.92 5.30
C ALA A 143 -3.36 -5.27 4.44
N TYR A 144 -4.59 -5.73 4.67
CA TYR A 144 -5.81 -5.16 4.12
C TYR A 144 -6.74 -4.78 5.26
N VAL A 145 -7.31 -3.58 5.19
CA VAL A 145 -8.30 -3.09 6.14
C VAL A 145 -9.51 -2.62 5.38
N LYS A 146 -10.71 -3.11 5.75
CA LYS A 146 -11.99 -2.61 5.25
C LYS A 146 -12.84 -2.09 6.38
N GLN A 147 -13.22 -0.82 6.30
CA GLN A 147 -14.29 -0.27 7.10
C GLN A 147 -15.60 -0.60 6.39
N SER A 148 -16.34 -1.58 6.90
CA SER A 148 -17.55 -2.08 6.25
C SER A 148 -18.80 -1.32 6.72
N ASP A 149 -19.46 -0.65 5.78
CA ASP A 149 -20.71 0.06 6.04
C ASP A 149 -21.90 -0.89 6.18
N LEU A 150 -21.83 -2.07 5.55
CA LEU A 150 -22.86 -3.11 5.64
C LEU A 150 -22.79 -3.86 6.97
N LEU A 151 -21.59 -4.23 7.40
CA LEU A 151 -21.37 -5.03 8.62
C LEU A 151 -21.13 -4.18 9.87
N LYS A 152 -21.02 -2.85 9.71
CA LYS A 152 -20.73 -1.88 10.78
C LYS A 152 -19.52 -2.26 11.62
N LYS A 153 -18.47 -2.77 10.96
CA LYS A 153 -17.23 -3.22 11.62
C LYS A 153 -16.01 -3.00 10.73
N VAL A 154 -14.84 -2.97 11.37
CA VAL A 154 -13.55 -2.99 10.68
C VAL A 154 -13.12 -4.44 10.49
N ILE A 155 -12.84 -4.80 9.24
CA ILE A 155 -12.25 -6.07 8.85
C ILE A 155 -10.76 -5.82 8.64
N SER A 156 -9.91 -6.61 9.29
CA SER A 156 -8.46 -6.58 9.10
C SER A 156 -7.97 -7.94 8.66
N ILE A 157 -7.12 -7.97 7.65
CA ILE A 157 -6.50 -9.16 7.07
C ILE A 157 -5.00 -8.90 7.01
N GLU A 158 -4.22 -9.84 7.53
CA GLU A 158 -2.77 -9.89 7.41
C GLU A 158 -2.38 -10.80 6.23
N TYR A 159 -1.45 -10.38 5.38
CA TYR A 159 -0.92 -11.20 4.30
C TYR A 159 0.35 -11.94 4.75
N ILE A 160 0.28 -13.26 4.78
CA ILE A 160 1.38 -14.13 5.18
C ILE A 160 2.06 -14.68 3.93
N PRO A 161 3.33 -14.35 3.65
CA PRO A 161 4.03 -14.86 2.48
C PRO A 161 4.19 -16.37 2.56
N LEU A 162 4.00 -17.05 1.42
CA LEU A 162 4.32 -18.47 1.30
C LEU A 162 5.84 -18.63 1.28
N GLN A 163 6.38 -19.46 2.19
CA GLN A 163 7.81 -19.73 2.25
C GLN A 163 8.31 -20.29 0.91
N GLY A 164 9.41 -19.74 0.39
CA GLY A 164 10.01 -20.18 -0.88
C GLY A 164 9.26 -19.77 -2.15
N ALA A 165 8.19 -18.98 -2.06
CA ALA A 165 7.35 -18.58 -3.20
C ALA A 165 7.60 -17.13 -3.67
N PHE A 166 8.84 -16.67 -3.57
CA PHE A 166 9.28 -15.43 -4.23
C PHE A 166 9.89 -15.81 -5.57
N THR A 167 9.31 -15.30 -6.67
CA THR A 167 9.82 -15.61 -8.01
C THR A 167 10.65 -14.44 -8.51
N SER A 168 11.82 -14.73 -9.05
CA SER A 168 12.61 -13.78 -9.83
C SER A 168 12.10 -13.71 -11.26
N VAL A 169 11.95 -12.52 -11.83
CA VAL A 169 11.62 -12.36 -13.26
C VAL A 169 12.52 -11.27 -13.85
N ASP A 170 13.25 -11.62 -14.91
CA ASP A 170 14.03 -10.68 -15.72
C ASP A 170 13.06 -9.80 -16.54
N LEU A 171 13.31 -8.49 -16.56
CA LEU A 171 12.67 -7.53 -17.47
C LEU A 171 13.55 -7.31 -18.69
#